data_AF-A0AAW6RIL0-F1
#
_entry.id   AF-A0AAW6RIL0-F1
#
_cell.length_a   1.000
_cell.length_b   1.000
_cell.length_c   1.000
_cell.angle_alpha   90.00
_cell.angle_beta   90.00
_cell.angle_gamma   90.00
#
_symmetry.space_group_name_H-M   'P 1'
#
loop_
_entity.id
_entity.type
_entity.pdbx_description
1 polymer ?
#
loop_
_entity_poly.entity_id
_entity_poly.type
_entity_poly.pdbx_seq_one_letter_code
_entity_poly.pdbx_strand_id
1 'polypeptide(L)'
;MSLISWPYRWLALVLLAAALIGFGWIKGAGHVQAQWDAAVQQQTLQVAAVRERQAQATVKVITQYVDRVRVVREKGDTIIKEVPVYVPVQADAACTINRGFVRLHDAAAAGELPQPARDADAAAAGIALSAVAGTVAANYQTCHENAEQLRALQEWGGEMTGGTK
;
A
#
# COMPACT_ATOMS: atom_id res chain seq x y z
N MET A 1 -24.75 75.56 -39.33
CA MET A 1 -24.94 74.17 -38.86
C MET A 1 -23.73 73.34 -39.27
N SER A 2 -22.83 73.02 -38.33
CA SER A 2 -21.85 71.91 -38.32
C SER A 2 -20.82 72.23 -37.22
N LEU A 3 -21.07 71.74 -35.99
CA LEU A 3 -20.40 72.23 -34.78
C LEU A 3 -19.04 71.56 -34.42
N ILE A 4 -18.48 70.69 -35.27
CA ILE A 4 -17.18 70.03 -35.03
C ILE A 4 -16.40 69.92 -36.36
N SER A 5 -15.12 70.34 -36.37
CA SER A 5 -14.24 70.22 -37.54
C SER A 5 -13.81 68.78 -37.82
N TRP A 6 -13.66 68.45 -39.10
CA TRP A 6 -13.38 67.09 -39.63
C TRP A 6 -12.34 66.25 -38.87
N PRO A 7 -11.16 66.78 -38.47
CA PRO A 7 -10.14 65.97 -37.77
C PRO A 7 -10.57 65.52 -36.36
N TYR A 8 -11.36 66.31 -35.64
CA TYR A 8 -11.82 65.95 -34.30
C TYR A 8 -12.86 64.83 -34.32
N ARG A 9 -13.60 64.65 -35.42
CA ARG A 9 -14.54 63.53 -35.60
C ARG A 9 -13.79 62.20 -35.66
N TRP A 10 -12.69 62.16 -36.42
CA TRP A 10 -11.84 60.96 -36.51
C TRP A 10 -11.17 60.64 -35.17
N LEU A 11 -10.68 61.66 -34.46
CA LEU A 11 -10.08 61.47 -33.14
C LEU A 11 -11.09 60.93 -32.11
N ALA A 12 -12.32 61.45 -32.12
CA ALA A 12 -13.40 60.94 -31.27
C ALA A 12 -13.76 59.48 -31.59
N LEU A 13 -13.80 59.10 -32.87
CA LEU A 13 -14.06 57.72 -33.29
C LEU A 13 -12.95 56.77 -32.86
N VAL A 14 -11.69 57.17 -32.98
CA VAL A 14 -10.54 56.36 -32.53
C VAL A 14 -10.56 56.17 -31.03
N LEU A 15 -10.84 57.23 -30.25
CA LEU A 15 -10.96 57.13 -28.79
C LEU A 15 -12.12 56.22 -28.38
N LEU A 16 -13.27 56.32 -29.06
CA LEU A 16 -14.40 55.45 -28.81
C LEU A 16 -14.07 53.97 -29.12
N ALA A 17 -13.41 53.72 -30.25
CA ALA A 17 -12.98 52.37 -30.62
C ALA A 17 -12.00 51.79 -29.59
N ALA A 18 -11.00 52.57 -29.17
CA ALA A 18 -10.04 52.16 -28.15
C ALA A 18 -10.73 51.86 -26.81
N ALA A 19 -11.71 52.68 -26.40
CA ALA A 19 -12.48 52.46 -25.18
C ALA A 19 -13.32 51.16 -25.25
N LEU A 20 -13.96 50.88 -26.38
CA LEU A 20 -14.73 49.66 -26.57
C LEU A 20 -13.86 48.40 -26.57
N ILE A 21 -12.68 48.45 -27.20
CA ILE A 21 -11.71 47.35 -27.20
C ILE A 21 -11.17 47.11 -25.78
N GLY A 22 -10.75 48.18 -25.09
CA GLY A 22 -10.26 48.09 -23.71
C GLY A 22 -11.31 47.53 -22.75
N PHE A 23 -12.56 48.01 -22.85
CA PHE A 23 -13.69 47.49 -22.06
C PHE A 23 -13.97 46.01 -22.37
N GLY A 24 -13.97 45.62 -23.64
CA GLY A 24 -14.14 44.24 -24.07
C GLY A 24 -13.05 43.31 -23.52
N TRP A 25 -11.79 43.76 -23.54
CA TRP A 25 -10.65 43.01 -23.01
C TRP A 25 -10.72 42.85 -21.49
N ILE A 26 -10.98 43.92 -20.74
CA ILE A 26 -11.10 43.87 -19.27
C ILE A 26 -12.25 42.96 -18.85
N LYS A 27 -13.42 43.11 -19.47
CA LYS A 27 -14.59 42.28 -19.15
C LYS A 27 -14.35 40.82 -19.54
N GLY A 28 -13.76 40.58 -20.71
CA GLY A 28 -13.42 39.23 -21.19
C GLY A 28 -12.40 38.53 -20.30
N ALA A 29 -11.29 39.21 -19.99
CA ALA A 29 -10.25 38.70 -19.10
C ALA A 29 -10.80 38.43 -17.70
N GLY A 30 -11.58 39.35 -17.13
CA GLY A 30 -12.22 39.14 -15.83
C GLY A 30 -13.22 37.98 -15.82
N HIS A 31 -14.01 37.82 -16.88
CA HIS A 31 -14.97 36.72 -16.99
C HIS A 31 -14.27 35.35 -17.08
N VAL A 32 -13.24 35.25 -17.92
CA VAL A 32 -12.44 34.01 -18.06
C VAL A 32 -11.67 33.71 -16.78
N GLN A 33 -11.05 34.73 -16.16
CA GLN A 33 -10.33 34.57 -14.89
C GLN A 33 -11.27 34.08 -13.79
N ALA A 34 -12.47 34.66 -13.65
CA ALA A 34 -13.43 34.23 -12.65
C ALA A 34 -13.91 32.79 -12.88
N GLN A 35 -14.15 32.39 -14.13
CA GLN A 35 -14.48 30.99 -14.46
C GLN A 35 -13.32 30.04 -14.16
N TRP A 36 -12.09 30.45 -14.48
CA TRP A 36 -10.88 29.68 -14.20
C TRP A 36 -10.67 29.51 -12.70
N ASP A 37 -10.73 30.59 -11.92
CA ASP A 37 -10.59 30.56 -10.47
C ASP A 37 -11.67 29.69 -9.82
N ALA A 38 -12.92 29.79 -10.28
CA ALA A 38 -14.00 28.92 -9.81
C ALA A 38 -13.73 27.44 -10.11
N ALA A 39 -13.27 27.12 -11.33
CA ALA A 39 -12.92 25.76 -11.71
C ALA A 39 -11.74 25.21 -10.89
N VAL A 40 -10.70 26.01 -10.67
CA VAL A 40 -9.54 25.64 -9.85
C VAL A 40 -9.94 25.43 -8.39
N GLN A 41 -10.80 26.28 -7.83
CA GLN A 41 -11.32 26.10 -6.47
C GLN A 41 -12.13 24.81 -6.35
N GLN A 42 -13.02 24.54 -7.32
CA GLN A 42 -13.80 23.30 -7.33
C GLN A 42 -12.90 22.06 -7.43
N GLN A 43 -11.89 22.07 -8.31
CA GLN A 43 -10.92 20.98 -8.40
C GLN A 43 -10.12 20.81 -7.11
N THR A 44 -9.69 21.92 -6.49
CA THR A 44 -8.94 21.89 -5.22
C THR A 44 -9.76 21.26 -4.10
N LEU A 45 -11.05 21.61 -3.99
CA LEU A 45 -11.96 21.01 -3.02
C LEU A 45 -12.20 19.53 -3.28
N GLN A 46 -12.36 19.11 -4.54
CA GLN A 46 -12.51 17.70 -4.89
C GLN A 46 -11.24 16.90 -4.54
N VAL A 47 -10.07 17.41 -4.89
CA VAL A 47 -8.78 16.78 -4.55
C VAL A 47 -8.60 16.71 -3.03
N ALA A 48 -8.95 17.75 -2.29
CA ALA A 48 -8.89 17.75 -0.83
C ALA A 48 -9.82 16.69 -0.23
N ALA A 49 -11.07 16.60 -0.69
CA ALA A 49 -12.02 15.60 -0.23
C ALA A 49 -11.58 14.16 -0.53
N VAL A 50 -11.01 13.91 -1.73
CA VAL A 50 -10.45 12.59 -2.09
C VAL A 50 -9.26 12.26 -1.19
N ARG A 51 -8.34 13.21 -0.97
CA ARG A 51 -7.19 13.00 -0.07
C ARG A 51 -7.61 12.70 1.37
N GLU A 52 -8.63 13.39 1.86
CA GLU A 52 -9.16 13.14 3.20
C GLU A 52 -9.73 11.72 3.33
N ARG A 53 -10.54 11.28 2.36
CA ARG A 53 -11.07 9.90 2.34
C ARG A 53 -9.95 8.86 2.27
N GLN A 54 -8.94 9.08 1.41
CA GLN A 54 -7.79 8.20 1.30
C GLN A 54 -6.98 8.13 2.60
N ALA A 55 -6.82 9.24 3.31
CA ALA A 55 -6.16 9.27 4.61
C ALA A 55 -6.95 8.48 5.67
N GLN A 56 -8.27 8.67 5.74
CA GLN A 56 -9.14 7.93 6.65
C GLN A 56 -9.13 6.43 6.35
N ALA A 57 -9.22 6.04 5.07
CA ALA A 57 -9.14 4.65 4.65
C ALA A 57 -7.78 4.02 4.99
N THR A 58 -6.69 4.75 4.80
CA THR A 58 -5.34 4.30 5.16
C THR A 58 -5.24 4.02 6.66
N VAL A 59 -5.71 4.93 7.51
CA VAL A 59 -5.72 4.74 8.98
C VAL A 59 -6.57 3.53 9.38
N LYS A 60 -7.74 3.37 8.76
CA LYS A 60 -8.65 2.23 9.01
C LYS A 60 -7.95 0.91 8.66
N VAL A 61 -7.39 0.78 7.46
CA VAL A 61 -6.75 -0.47 7.01
C VAL A 61 -5.54 -0.80 7.88
N ILE A 62 -4.69 0.19 8.20
CA ILE A 62 -3.52 -0.02 9.05
C ILE A 62 -3.95 -0.50 10.45
N THR A 63 -4.96 0.15 11.05
CA THR A 63 -5.47 -0.23 12.37
C THR A 63 -5.93 -1.69 12.38
N GLN A 64 -6.77 -2.07 11.41
CA GLN A 64 -7.29 -3.43 11.32
C GLN A 64 -6.19 -4.45 11.03
N TYR A 65 -5.25 -4.12 10.15
CA TYR A 65 -4.11 -4.98 9.84
C TYR A 65 -3.24 -5.27 11.07
N VAL A 66 -2.91 -4.24 11.86
CA VAL A 66 -2.10 -4.40 13.08
C VAL A 66 -2.80 -5.32 14.08
N ASP A 67 -4.11 -5.17 14.25
CA ASP A 67 -4.89 -6.05 15.13
C ASP A 67 -4.90 -7.50 14.63
N ARG A 68 -5.10 -7.72 13.32
CA ARG A 68 -5.06 -9.08 12.73
C ARG A 68 -3.70 -9.75 12.92
N VAL A 69 -2.61 -9.04 12.68
CA VAL A 69 -1.25 -9.58 12.86
C VAL A 69 -0.95 -9.87 14.33
N ARG A 70 -1.42 -9.03 15.27
CA ARG A 70 -1.28 -9.30 16.71
C ARG A 70 -1.94 -10.64 17.07
N VAL A 71 -3.16 -10.87 16.61
CA VAL A 71 -3.87 -12.15 16.87
C VAL A 71 -3.12 -13.34 16.27
N VAL A 72 -2.55 -13.20 15.07
CA VAL A 72 -1.73 -14.27 14.45
C VAL A 72 -0.51 -14.59 15.31
N ARG A 73 0.19 -13.56 15.81
CA ARG A 73 1.36 -13.71 16.68
C ARG A 73 1.00 -14.38 18.01
N GLU A 74 -0.04 -13.91 18.68
CA GLU A 74 -0.49 -14.48 19.95
C GLU A 74 -0.85 -15.97 19.82
N LYS A 75 -1.52 -16.34 18.72
CA LYS A 75 -1.83 -17.75 18.41
C LYS A 75 -0.57 -18.55 18.11
N GLY A 76 0.32 -18.02 17.28
CA GLY A 76 1.58 -18.69 16.93
C GLY A 76 2.48 -18.93 18.15
N ASP A 77 2.67 -17.91 18.99
CA ASP A 77 3.42 -18.00 20.24
C ASP A 77 2.81 -19.05 21.19
N THR A 78 1.49 -19.14 21.24
CA THR A 78 0.80 -20.15 22.05
C THR A 78 1.06 -21.55 21.50
N ILE A 79 0.94 -21.76 20.19
CA ILE A 79 1.20 -23.05 19.54
C ILE A 79 2.66 -23.49 19.76
N ILE A 80 3.62 -22.56 19.64
CA ILE A 80 5.04 -22.85 19.86
C ILE A 80 5.29 -23.27 21.32
N LYS A 81 4.64 -22.62 22.29
CA LYS A 81 4.74 -22.99 23.71
C LYS A 81 4.16 -24.37 24.02
N GLU A 82 3.17 -24.82 23.26
CA GLU A 82 2.55 -26.14 23.40
C GLU A 82 3.41 -27.28 22.80
N VAL A 83 4.47 -26.97 22.04
CA VAL A 83 5.33 -27.99 21.40
C VAL A 83 5.81 -29.08 22.38
N PRO A 84 6.33 -28.78 23.59
CA PRO A 84 6.76 -29.82 24.53
C PRO A 84 5.62 -30.67 25.10
N VAL A 85 4.38 -30.17 25.06
CA VAL A 85 3.18 -30.92 25.48
C VAL A 85 2.82 -31.97 24.43
N TYR A 86 2.88 -31.59 23.15
CA TYR A 86 2.54 -32.48 22.03
C TYR A 86 3.73 -33.33 21.52
N VAL A 87 4.96 -32.88 21.77
CA VAL A 87 6.21 -33.59 21.49
C VAL A 87 6.91 -33.86 22.83
N PRO A 88 6.44 -34.86 23.60
CA PRO A 88 7.02 -35.15 24.90
C PRO A 88 8.46 -35.66 24.76
N VAL A 89 9.26 -35.47 25.81
CA VAL A 89 10.70 -35.80 25.84
C VAL A 89 11.00 -37.22 25.37
N GLN A 90 10.13 -38.18 25.67
CA GLN A 90 10.31 -39.58 25.25
C GLN A 90 10.17 -39.75 23.73
N ALA A 91 9.19 -39.06 23.12
CA ALA A 91 9.01 -39.08 21.67
C ALA A 91 10.12 -38.29 20.97
N ASP A 92 10.53 -37.17 21.57
CA ASP A 92 11.61 -36.32 21.08
C ASP A 92 12.95 -37.08 21.02
N ALA A 93 13.26 -37.84 22.08
CA ALA A 93 14.45 -38.67 22.14
C ALA A 93 14.38 -39.94 21.25
N ALA A 94 13.18 -40.47 21.00
CA ALA A 94 12.98 -41.65 20.17
C ALA A 94 13.08 -41.35 18.67
N CYS A 95 12.92 -40.09 18.26
CA CYS A 95 12.97 -39.67 16.86
C CYS A 95 14.33 -39.03 16.52
N THR A 96 15.11 -39.69 15.68
CA THR A 96 16.36 -39.12 15.16
C THR A 96 16.12 -38.37 13.87
N ILE A 97 16.40 -37.07 13.86
CA ILE A 97 16.45 -36.26 12.64
C ILE A 97 17.80 -36.48 11.94
N ASN A 98 17.77 -36.92 10.67
CA ASN A 98 18.99 -37.19 9.91
C ASN A 98 19.48 -35.96 9.13
N ARG A 99 20.76 -35.93 8.77
CA ARG A 99 21.38 -34.81 8.03
C ARG A 99 20.77 -34.60 6.64
N GLY A 100 20.32 -35.68 6.00
CA GLY A 100 19.62 -35.60 4.72
C GLY A 100 18.32 -34.80 4.78
N PHE A 101 17.52 -35.00 5.84
CA PHE A 101 16.31 -34.19 6.08
C PHE A 101 16.67 -32.71 6.20
N VAL A 102 17.66 -32.37 7.04
CA VAL A 102 18.08 -30.97 7.25
C VAL A 102 18.53 -30.33 5.94
N ARG A 103 19.39 -31.01 5.17
CA ARG A 103 19.87 -30.46 3.89
C ARG A 103 18.72 -30.23 2.90
N LEU A 104 17.78 -31.17 2.79
CA LEU A 104 16.63 -31.03 1.91
C LEU A 104 15.73 -29.88 2.37
N HIS A 105 15.46 -29.80 3.68
CA HIS A 105 14.65 -28.74 4.27
C HIS A 105 15.26 -27.35 4.04
N ASP A 106 16.57 -27.20 4.28
CA ASP A 106 17.26 -25.92 4.12
C ASP A 106 17.34 -25.50 2.65
N ALA A 107 17.56 -26.45 1.73
CA ALA A 107 17.50 -26.18 0.29
C ALA A 107 16.09 -25.71 -0.12
N ALA A 108 15.04 -26.35 0.40
CA ALA A 108 13.66 -25.93 0.15
C ALA A 108 13.37 -24.53 0.72
N ALA A 109 13.88 -24.22 1.91
CA ALA A 109 13.77 -22.89 2.52
C ALA A 109 14.53 -21.81 1.73
N ALA A 110 15.67 -22.16 1.12
CA ALA A 110 16.44 -21.29 0.24
C ALA A 110 15.84 -21.17 -1.18
N GLY A 111 14.89 -22.03 -1.55
CA GLY A 111 14.38 -22.10 -2.93
C GLY A 111 15.36 -22.72 -3.93
N GLU A 112 16.27 -23.56 -3.45
CA GLU A 112 17.34 -24.19 -4.24
C GLU A 112 17.11 -25.69 -4.43
N LEU A 113 17.73 -26.27 -5.45
CA LEU A 113 17.77 -27.71 -5.61
C LEU A 113 18.78 -28.32 -4.63
N PRO A 114 18.41 -29.36 -3.87
CA PRO A 114 19.36 -30.02 -2.98
C PRO A 114 20.45 -30.72 -3.81
N GLN A 115 21.66 -30.75 -3.26
CA GLN A 115 22.72 -31.62 -3.80
C GLN A 115 22.27 -33.10 -3.76
N PRO A 116 22.79 -33.95 -4.66
CA PRO A 116 22.50 -35.38 -4.67
C PRO A 116 22.70 -36.01 -3.29
N ALA A 117 21.84 -36.99 -2.98
CA ALA A 117 21.94 -37.74 -1.74
C ALA A 117 23.28 -38.51 -1.66
N ARG A 118 23.79 -38.65 -0.44
CA ARG A 118 25.05 -39.33 -0.12
C ARG A 118 24.90 -40.11 1.18
N ASP A 119 25.72 -41.14 1.38
CA ASP A 119 25.64 -42.01 2.57
C ASP A 119 25.72 -41.24 3.91
N ALA A 120 26.48 -40.15 3.93
CA ALA A 120 26.61 -39.27 5.10
C ALA A 120 25.28 -38.63 5.56
N ASP A 121 24.24 -38.67 4.73
CA ASP A 121 22.92 -38.11 5.01
C ASP A 121 22.09 -38.96 5.97
N ALA A 122 22.42 -40.25 6.10
CA ALA A 122 21.76 -41.15 7.05
C ALA A 122 22.15 -40.87 8.51
N ALA A 123 23.28 -40.20 8.74
CA ALA A 123 23.75 -39.87 10.08
C ALA A 123 22.83 -38.88 10.81
N ALA A 124 22.75 -39.00 12.13
CA ALA A 124 22.01 -38.07 12.98
C ALA A 124 22.54 -36.63 12.82
N ALA A 125 21.61 -35.68 12.73
CA ALA A 125 21.91 -34.25 12.70
C ALA A 125 22.12 -33.66 14.10
N GLY A 126 21.69 -34.38 15.15
CA GLY A 126 21.69 -33.85 16.52
C GLY A 126 20.63 -32.80 16.78
N ILE A 127 19.60 -32.73 15.93
CA ILE A 127 18.45 -31.83 16.07
C ILE A 127 17.30 -32.61 16.70
N ALA A 128 16.71 -32.04 17.74
CA ALA A 128 15.52 -32.58 18.40
C ALA A 128 14.28 -32.47 17.49
N LEU A 129 13.38 -33.45 17.55
CA LEU A 129 12.08 -33.39 16.88
C LEU A 129 11.26 -32.17 17.35
N SER A 130 11.33 -31.82 18.64
CA SER A 130 10.70 -30.62 19.19
C SER A 130 11.24 -29.33 18.57
N ALA A 131 12.54 -29.27 18.26
CA ALA A 131 13.14 -28.13 17.57
C ALA A 131 12.63 -27.99 16.13
N VAL A 132 12.46 -29.12 15.42
CA VAL A 132 11.82 -29.13 14.09
C VAL A 132 10.37 -28.67 14.20
N ALA A 133 9.59 -29.19 15.14
CA ALA A 133 8.19 -28.81 15.34
C ALA A 133 8.04 -27.31 15.65
N GLY A 134 8.88 -26.77 16.55
CA GLY A 134 8.89 -25.34 16.86
C GLY A 134 9.27 -24.47 15.66
N THR A 135 10.25 -24.89 14.86
CA THR A 135 10.66 -24.18 13.64
C THR A 135 9.55 -24.18 12.60
N VAL A 136 8.88 -25.31 12.38
CA VAL A 136 7.75 -25.42 11.44
C VAL A 136 6.57 -24.56 11.91
N ALA A 137 6.26 -24.57 13.20
CA ALA A 137 5.21 -23.71 13.77
C ALA A 137 5.52 -22.22 13.56
N ALA A 138 6.76 -21.79 13.81
CA ALA A 138 7.21 -20.42 13.58
C ALA A 138 7.16 -20.02 12.08
N ASN A 139 7.49 -20.95 11.18
CA ASN A 139 7.36 -20.73 9.74
C ASN A 139 5.89 -20.51 9.34
N TYR A 140 4.96 -21.32 9.85
CA TYR A 140 3.53 -21.14 9.56
C TYR A 140 2.98 -19.84 10.15
N GLN A 141 3.41 -19.43 11.34
CA GLN A 141 3.08 -18.12 11.89
C GLN A 141 3.52 -17.01 10.92
N THR A 142 4.77 -17.04 10.45
CA THR A 142 5.29 -16.05 9.50
C THR A 142 4.49 -16.04 8.18
N CYS A 143 4.12 -17.21 7.66
CA CYS A 143 3.27 -17.31 6.48
C CYS A 143 1.88 -16.66 6.70
N HIS A 144 1.28 -16.85 7.86
CA HIS A 144 0.02 -16.20 8.21
C HIS A 144 0.16 -14.68 8.35
N GLU A 145 1.25 -14.19 8.94
CA GLU A 145 1.55 -12.75 9.01
C GLU A 145 1.69 -12.14 7.59
N ASN A 146 2.43 -12.80 6.70
CA ASN A 146 2.60 -12.36 5.31
C ASN A 146 1.28 -12.39 4.54
N ALA A 147 0.42 -13.38 4.80
CA ALA A 147 -0.92 -13.43 4.19
C ALA A 147 -1.78 -12.25 4.65
N GLU A 148 -1.72 -11.86 5.93
CA GLU A 148 -2.42 -10.68 6.43
C GLU A 148 -1.87 -9.38 5.86
N GLN A 149 -0.54 -9.29 5.65
CA GLN A 149 0.08 -8.16 4.94
C GLN A 149 -0.45 -8.02 3.52
N LEU A 150 -0.49 -9.11 2.76
CA LEU A 150 -1.00 -9.09 1.39
C LEU A 150 -2.49 -8.71 1.34
N ARG A 151 -3.31 -9.27 2.24
CA ARG A 151 -4.73 -8.92 2.36
C ARG A 151 -4.92 -7.43 2.65
N ALA A 152 -4.16 -6.89 3.60
CA ALA A 152 -4.20 -5.47 3.94
C ALA A 152 -3.77 -4.58 2.76
N LEU A 153 -2.75 -4.98 2.01
CA LEU A 153 -2.31 -4.25 0.82
C LEU A 153 -3.38 -4.24 -0.28
N GLN A 154 -4.04 -5.37 -0.50
CA GLN A 154 -5.14 -5.50 -1.46
C GLN A 154 -6.36 -4.66 -1.04
N GLU A 155 -6.72 -4.70 0.24
CA GLU A 155 -7.79 -3.89 0.83
C GLU A 155 -7.49 -2.39 0.65
N TRP A 156 -6.27 -1.96 0.98
CA TRP A 156 -5.82 -0.59 0.79
C TRP A 156 -5.87 -0.16 -0.69
N GLY A 157 -5.37 -0.99 -1.61
CA GLY A 157 -5.44 -0.69 -3.05
C GLY A 157 -6.88 -0.56 -3.56
N GLY A 158 -7.80 -1.36 -3.04
CA GLY A 158 -9.23 -1.24 -3.29
C GLY A 158 -9.82 0.09 -2.82
N GLU A 159 -9.49 0.51 -1.60
CA GLU A 159 -9.95 1.79 -1.04
C GLU A 159 -9.37 3.00 -1.81
N MET A 160 -8.09 2.94 -2.22
CA MET A 160 -7.44 4.01 -2.97
C MET A 160 -8.03 4.20 -4.38
N THR A 161 -8.41 3.11 -5.05
CA THR A 161 -9.04 3.14 -6.37
C THR A 161 -10.54 3.47 -6.30
N GLY A 162 -11.23 2.99 -5.26
CA GLY A 162 -12.64 3.31 -5.00
C GLY A 162 -12.88 4.78 -4.67
N GLY A 163 -11.95 5.44 -3.98
CA GLY A 163 -12.03 6.88 -3.67
C GLY A 163 -11.84 7.82 -4.87
N THR A 164 -11.54 7.28 -6.05
CA THR A 164 -11.31 8.06 -7.29
C THR A 164 -12.54 8.09 -8.22
N LYS A 165 -13.60 7.34 -7.91
CA LYS A 165 -14.89 7.37 -8.61
C LYS A 165 -15.85 8.34 -7.92
#